data_AF-A0A564Y1H3-F1
#
_entry.id   AF-A0A564Y1H3-F1
#
_cell.length_a   1.000
_cell.length_b   1.000
_cell.length_c   1.000
_cell.angle_alpha   90.00
_cell.angle_beta   90.00
_cell.angle_gamma   90.00
#
_symmetry.space_group_name_H-M   'P 1'
#
loop_
_entity.id
_entity.type
_entity.pdbx_description
1 polymer ?
#
loop_
_entity_poly.entity_id
_entity_poly.type
_entity_poly.pdbx_seq_one_letter_code
_entity_poly.pdbx_strand_id
1 'polypeptide(L)'
;MRLSTIFSRRIRHNFLPVYIKKHWKEQGSIMTAQRLRVPQQALVDPALSEVASQAEDTFGDSTFRYKEALAREIEIGATAEERSEWNHKLTQRLAQYLGNTRASTSDKPVSLLFDSSRLFCRDIAQAAMLTNTIVRHGSPKNTQILYEKVEAALSKSDSALSLVSDVERSILYAHTWHTDEDKLPKRYNPDLVIWKFKTEFGIHPFNVARYLLHNLIRVCHKQAIQMDLIASCDPDTGLPERWLLRDRCVNTSFNWGERESSRRVQLSQKNDFALLSKNPIPLFETDESTAIANDVAEIFGEFKTKMNLISPLIDLTSTKMYSEESSDGIQTTTYPHPQLISVNVALPNTWSDFTAPERDPITVAQRQVIGIMNCYASCVATAKRIYGNTISNNGPLPEPVAVEAVCTDGVFFDFIAFQLNTLEVPDWNQYDEKKLPGSMNVAWVDGNHELVHKRYPRRSMLRNTKYADLDMKVFYRLFAQYLYGAHVEGLLDDSETGSRSVL
;
A
#
# COMPACT_ATOMS: atom_id res chain seq x y z
N MET A 1 14.61 -29.25 53.02
CA MET A 1 15.24 -27.91 52.98
C MET A 1 14.44 -27.02 52.03
N ARG A 2 13.89 -25.91 52.55
CA ARG A 2 13.23 -24.87 51.76
C ARG A 2 14.30 -23.94 51.20
N LEU A 3 14.36 -23.77 49.87
CA LEU A 3 15.07 -22.65 49.25
C LEU A 3 14.06 -21.54 49.01
N SER A 4 14.32 -20.41 49.68
CA SER A 4 13.53 -19.19 49.65
C SER A 4 13.55 -18.55 48.26
N THR A 5 12.36 -18.34 47.70
CA THR A 5 12.10 -17.51 46.53
C THR A 5 12.46 -16.05 46.83
N ILE A 6 13.51 -15.53 46.21
CA ILE A 6 13.70 -14.08 46.08
C ILE A 6 12.67 -13.61 45.05
N PHE A 7 11.64 -12.91 45.52
CA PHE A 7 10.66 -12.23 44.68
C PHE A 7 11.34 -11.09 43.90
N SER A 8 11.88 -11.37 42.72
CA SER A 8 12.20 -10.35 41.74
C SER A 8 10.90 -9.87 41.09
N ARG A 9 10.23 -8.90 41.73
CA ARG A 9 9.09 -8.21 41.12
C ARG A 9 9.59 -7.36 39.96
N ARG A 10 9.17 -7.73 38.73
CA ARG A 10 9.31 -6.92 37.51
C ARG A 10 8.74 -5.52 37.80
N ILE A 11 9.59 -4.50 37.77
CA ILE A 11 9.16 -3.11 37.91
C ILE A 11 8.34 -2.79 36.65
N ARG A 12 7.07 -2.40 36.83
CA ARG A 12 6.22 -1.96 35.72
C ARG A 12 6.88 -0.74 35.06
N HIS A 13 7.12 -0.79 33.76
CA HIS A 13 7.74 0.29 32.98
C HIS A 13 7.07 1.66 33.22
N ASN A 14 5.75 1.65 33.43
CA ASN A 14 4.94 2.84 33.70
C ASN A 14 5.29 3.54 35.03
N PHE A 15 5.97 2.84 35.95
CA PHE A 15 6.43 3.38 37.22
C PHE A 15 7.91 3.80 37.19
N LEU A 16 8.68 3.44 36.15
CA LEU A 16 10.06 3.91 35.99
C LEU A 16 10.15 5.45 36.06
N PRO A 17 9.28 6.22 35.36
CA PRO A 17 9.30 7.68 35.45
C PRO A 17 9.02 8.21 36.85
N VAL A 18 8.22 7.49 37.65
CA VAL A 18 7.89 7.85 39.03
C VAL A 18 9.07 7.59 39.95
N TYR A 19 9.75 6.45 39.79
CA TYR A 19 10.96 6.12 40.55
C TYR A 19 12.13 7.03 40.17
N ILE A 20 12.29 7.35 38.88
CA ILE A 20 13.23 8.36 38.41
C ILE A 20 12.90 9.70 39.06
N LYS A 21 11.66 10.20 39.00
CA LYS A 21 11.27 11.46 39.68
C LYS A 21 11.50 11.44 41.20
N LYS A 22 11.26 10.30 41.86
CA LYS A 22 11.47 10.14 43.30
C LYS A 22 12.97 10.20 43.65
N HIS A 23 13.79 9.48 42.90
CA HIS A 23 15.24 9.50 43.04
C HIS A 23 15.84 10.89 42.75
N TRP A 24 15.29 11.61 41.78
CA TRP A 24 15.67 12.98 41.44
C TRP A 24 15.28 13.99 42.54
N LYS A 25 14.14 13.77 43.23
CA LYS A 25 13.74 14.58 44.40
C LYS A 25 14.63 14.33 45.61
N GLU A 26 15.08 13.10 45.80
CA GLU A 26 15.87 12.69 46.97
C GLU A 26 17.34 13.08 46.85
N GLN A 27 17.91 13.09 45.63
CA GLN A 27 19.33 13.38 45.44
C GLN A 27 19.64 14.79 44.91
N GLY A 28 18.62 15.56 44.51
CA GLY A 28 18.80 16.90 43.96
C GLY A 28 19.38 16.90 42.55
N SER A 29 18.98 17.88 41.73
CA SER A 29 19.49 18.06 40.37
C SER A 29 20.64 19.06 40.39
N ILE A 30 21.86 18.61 40.09
CA ILE A 30 22.96 19.49 39.65
C ILE A 30 23.22 19.21 38.18
N MET A 31 22.22 19.39 37.30
CA MET A 31 22.46 19.40 35.86
C MET A 31 21.45 20.31 35.14
N THR A 32 21.93 21.47 34.68
CA THR A 32 21.29 22.25 33.60
C THR A 32 21.66 21.61 32.26
N ALA A 33 20.66 21.07 31.56
CA ALA A 33 20.86 20.32 30.32
C ALA A 33 20.65 21.19 29.07
N GLN A 34 21.72 21.35 28.29
CA GLN A 34 21.66 21.57 26.84
C GLN A 34 22.69 20.64 26.18
N ARG A 35 22.20 19.58 25.53
CA ARG A 35 22.93 18.54 24.80
C ARG A 35 23.81 17.61 25.66
N LEU A 36 23.82 16.32 25.31
CA LEU A 36 24.90 15.42 25.73
C LEU A 36 26.19 16.04 25.23
N ARG A 37 27.08 16.43 26.14
CA ARG A 37 28.44 16.83 25.79
C ARG A 37 29.41 15.90 26.50
N VAL A 38 30.14 15.16 25.69
CA VAL A 38 31.43 14.59 26.04
C VAL A 38 32.33 15.73 26.57
N PRO A 39 33.09 15.55 27.67
CA PRO A 39 34.00 16.58 28.17
C PRO A 39 34.95 17.02 27.05
N GLN A 40 35.19 18.32 26.86
CA GLN A 40 36.08 18.82 25.79
C GLN A 40 37.48 18.18 25.85
N GLN A 41 37.95 17.79 27.03
CA GLN A 41 39.21 17.07 27.23
C GLN A 41 39.20 15.67 26.59
N ALA A 42 38.05 15.00 26.50
CA ALA A 42 37.91 13.69 25.87
C ALA A 42 37.74 13.77 24.34
N LEU A 43 37.46 14.95 23.77
CA LEU A 43 37.46 15.20 22.31
C LEU A 43 38.85 15.56 21.77
N VAL A 44 39.82 15.84 22.64
CA VAL A 44 41.22 16.12 22.24
C VAL A 44 41.99 14.82 21.99
N ASP A 45 41.57 13.71 22.60
CA ASP A 45 42.15 12.40 22.37
C ASP A 45 41.46 11.71 21.17
N PRO A 46 42.17 11.49 20.04
CA PRO A 46 41.56 11.01 18.81
C PRO A 46 40.89 9.63 18.97
N ALA A 47 41.42 8.76 19.84
CA ALA A 47 40.82 7.44 20.07
C ALA A 47 39.48 7.53 20.81
N LEU A 48 39.36 8.44 21.79
CA LEU A 48 38.13 8.65 22.56
C LEU A 48 37.09 9.46 21.78
N SER A 49 37.53 10.38 20.92
CA SER A 49 36.64 11.10 20.01
C SER A 49 35.98 10.16 19.00
N GLU A 50 36.70 9.18 18.47
CA GLU A 50 36.16 8.20 17.53
C GLU A 50 35.17 7.24 18.19
N VAL A 51 35.47 6.79 19.42
CA VAL A 51 34.56 5.97 20.23
C VAL A 51 33.30 6.75 20.62
N ALA A 52 33.44 8.03 20.96
CA ALA A 52 32.31 8.90 21.26
C ALA A 52 31.44 9.18 20.03
N SER A 53 32.03 9.40 18.86
CA SER A 53 31.26 9.55 17.61
C SER A 53 30.56 8.24 17.23
N GLN A 54 31.21 7.08 17.38
CA GLN A 54 30.59 5.77 17.17
C GLN A 54 29.44 5.50 18.17
N ALA A 55 29.54 6.01 19.40
CA ALA A 55 28.52 5.90 20.43
C ALA A 55 27.31 6.83 20.17
N GLU A 56 27.53 8.07 19.74
CA GLU A 56 26.44 8.98 19.35
C GLU A 56 25.66 8.43 18.14
N ASP A 57 26.40 7.84 17.19
CA ASP A 57 25.90 7.07 16.05
C ASP A 57 25.07 5.83 16.43
N THR A 58 25.18 5.33 17.67
CA THR A 58 24.40 4.15 18.12
C THR A 58 23.05 4.52 18.71
N PHE A 59 22.90 5.74 19.26
CA PHE A 59 21.69 6.15 20.00
C PHE A 59 20.76 7.08 19.21
N GLY A 60 21.26 7.90 18.29
CA GLY A 60 20.42 8.70 17.39
C GLY A 60 19.80 7.90 16.24
N ASP A 61 20.41 6.75 15.94
CA ASP A 61 20.40 6.17 14.60
C ASP A 61 19.93 4.71 14.57
N SER A 62 19.58 4.07 15.68
CA SER A 62 19.20 2.65 15.68
C SER A 62 17.96 2.36 14.81
N THR A 63 17.00 3.29 14.78
CA THR A 63 15.81 3.21 13.92
C THR A 63 16.10 3.60 12.46
N PHE A 64 17.12 4.45 12.25
CA PHE A 64 17.51 4.96 10.93
C PHE A 64 18.47 4.01 10.22
N ARG A 65 19.42 3.41 10.93
CA ARG A 65 20.32 2.33 10.48
C ARG A 65 19.58 1.05 10.18
N TYR A 66 18.56 0.67 10.95
CA TYR A 66 17.75 -0.48 10.54
C TYR A 66 17.00 -0.16 9.26
N LYS A 67 16.47 1.07 9.09
CA LYS A 67 15.85 1.51 7.82
C LYS A 67 16.83 1.63 6.67
N GLU A 68 18.06 2.10 6.89
CA GLU A 68 19.09 2.27 5.88
C GLU A 68 19.81 0.97 5.54
N ALA A 69 20.07 0.10 6.52
CA ALA A 69 20.63 -1.22 6.29
C ALA A 69 19.58 -2.11 5.61
N LEU A 70 18.30 -1.98 6.01
CA LEU A 70 17.20 -2.61 5.30
C LEU A 70 17.02 -1.99 3.91
N ALA A 71 17.15 -0.67 3.72
CA ALA A 71 17.15 -0.04 2.39
C ALA A 71 18.34 -0.53 1.54
N ARG A 72 19.51 -0.71 2.16
CA ARG A 72 20.71 -1.32 1.54
C ARG A 72 20.51 -2.80 1.20
N GLU A 73 19.72 -3.55 1.97
CA GLU A 73 19.34 -4.95 1.69
C GLU A 73 18.15 -5.08 0.71
N ILE A 74 17.26 -4.08 0.63
CA ILE A 74 16.10 -4.00 -0.30
C ILE A 74 16.54 -3.73 -1.75
N GLU A 75 17.84 -3.50 -2.01
CA GLU A 75 18.36 -3.10 -3.33
C GLU A 75 19.49 -4.01 -3.84
N ILE A 76 19.31 -5.33 -3.74
CA ILE A 76 20.11 -6.27 -4.52
C ILE A 76 19.69 -6.11 -5.99
N GLY A 77 20.41 -5.27 -6.73
CA GLY A 77 20.12 -4.98 -8.14
C GLY A 77 20.67 -3.65 -8.66
N ALA A 78 21.06 -2.73 -7.77
CA ALA A 78 21.70 -1.47 -8.15
C ALA A 78 23.23 -1.56 -7.99
N THR A 79 23.98 -1.11 -8.99
CA THR A 79 25.43 -0.92 -8.88
C THR A 79 25.76 0.22 -7.90
N ALA A 80 26.99 0.25 -7.35
CA ALA A 80 27.39 1.29 -6.41
C ALA A 80 27.34 2.71 -7.02
N GLU A 81 27.57 2.81 -8.34
CA GLU A 81 27.51 4.06 -9.09
C GLU A 81 26.06 4.56 -9.23
N GLU A 82 25.13 3.71 -9.65
CA GLU A 82 23.70 4.03 -9.75
C GLU A 82 23.13 4.53 -8.41
N ARG A 83 23.54 3.92 -7.30
CA ARG A 83 23.13 4.35 -5.94
C ARG A 83 23.62 5.76 -5.61
N SER A 84 24.85 6.10 -6.00
CA SER A 84 25.39 7.43 -5.77
C SER A 84 24.59 8.49 -6.54
N GLU A 85 24.17 8.17 -7.77
CA GLU A 85 23.32 9.04 -8.57
C GLU A 85 21.91 9.18 -7.97
N TRP A 86 21.32 8.09 -7.47
CA TRP A 86 20.00 8.12 -6.84
C TRP A 86 20.00 8.95 -5.57
N ASN A 87 21.01 8.79 -4.72
CA ASN A 87 21.19 9.62 -3.52
C ASN A 87 21.42 11.09 -3.88
N HIS A 88 22.16 11.37 -4.95
CA HIS A 88 22.33 12.73 -5.45
C HIS A 88 20.98 13.33 -5.91
N LYS A 89 20.21 12.58 -6.71
CA LYS A 89 18.85 12.97 -7.17
C LYS A 89 17.89 13.18 -6.01
N LEU A 90 17.89 12.31 -5.00
CA LEU A 90 17.06 12.43 -3.80
C LEU A 90 17.45 13.68 -3.00
N THR A 91 18.76 13.90 -2.78
CA THR A 91 19.26 15.07 -2.06
C THR A 91 18.91 16.37 -2.80
N GLN A 92 19.05 16.38 -4.13
CA GLN A 92 18.64 17.51 -4.97
C GLN A 92 17.13 17.77 -4.88
N ARG A 93 16.30 16.72 -4.87
CA ARG A 93 14.84 16.83 -4.67
C ARG A 93 14.50 17.38 -3.29
N LEU A 94 15.14 16.88 -2.23
CA LEU A 94 14.91 17.34 -0.85
C LEU A 94 15.42 18.77 -0.64
N ALA A 95 16.50 19.18 -1.30
CA ALA A 95 17.03 20.54 -1.24
C ALA A 95 16.01 21.59 -1.72
N GLN A 96 15.13 21.23 -2.67
CA GLN A 96 14.03 22.10 -3.12
C GLN A 96 13.01 22.38 -2.00
N TYR A 97 12.94 21.53 -0.97
CA TYR A 97 12.04 21.70 0.18
C TYR A 97 12.74 22.26 1.43
N LEU A 98 14.07 22.09 1.54
CA LEU A 98 14.85 22.52 2.70
C LEU A 98 15.44 23.94 2.57
N GLY A 99 15.46 24.51 1.36
CA GLY A 99 15.94 25.88 1.10
C GLY A 99 14.84 26.81 0.56
N ASN A 100 14.56 27.89 1.29
CA ASN A 100 13.62 28.98 0.96
C ASN A 100 12.13 28.63 0.98
N THR A 101 11.49 28.85 2.14
CA THR A 101 10.03 28.97 2.32
C THR A 101 9.39 30.15 1.56
N ARG A 102 10.11 30.81 0.64
CA ARG A 102 9.66 31.97 -0.15
C ARG A 102 10.03 31.95 -1.64
N ALA A 103 10.78 30.97 -2.15
CA ALA A 103 11.23 30.99 -3.54
C ALA A 103 10.27 30.21 -4.46
N SER A 104 9.50 30.95 -5.27
CA SER A 104 8.74 30.54 -6.48
C SER A 104 7.27 30.08 -6.37
N THR A 105 6.52 30.47 -5.34
CA THR A 105 5.10 30.04 -5.20
C THR A 105 4.03 30.97 -5.79
N SER A 106 4.36 32.15 -6.34
CA SER A 106 3.30 33.07 -6.81
C SER A 106 2.68 32.69 -8.16
N ASP A 107 3.47 32.16 -9.11
CA ASP A 107 3.06 32.02 -10.53
C ASP A 107 2.74 30.58 -11.00
N LYS A 108 2.91 29.56 -10.15
CA LYS A 108 2.53 28.19 -10.56
C LYS A 108 1.01 28.06 -10.62
N PRO A 109 0.46 27.39 -11.68
CA PRO A 109 -0.97 27.11 -11.74
C PRO A 109 -1.39 26.23 -10.57
N VAL A 110 -2.67 26.25 -10.21
CA VAL A 110 -3.19 25.44 -9.11
C VAL A 110 -3.27 23.97 -9.54
N SER A 111 -2.79 23.07 -8.68
CA SER A 111 -2.96 21.62 -8.82
C SER A 111 -3.91 21.10 -7.74
N LEU A 112 -4.63 20.04 -8.05
CA LEU A 112 -5.56 19.35 -7.16
C LEU A 112 -4.91 18.06 -6.67
N LEU A 113 -4.59 17.97 -5.39
CA LEU A 113 -3.93 16.83 -4.78
C LEU A 113 -4.97 15.86 -4.19
N PHE A 114 -4.88 14.60 -4.63
CA PHE A 114 -5.51 13.46 -3.98
C PHE A 114 -4.64 12.97 -2.82
N ASP A 115 -5.26 12.82 -1.66
CA ASP A 115 -4.67 12.20 -0.47
C ASP A 115 -5.60 11.07 -0.03
N SER A 116 -5.04 9.88 0.25
CA SER A 116 -5.81 8.73 0.73
C SER A 116 -6.46 8.99 2.09
N SER A 117 -6.01 10.00 2.84
CA SER A 117 -6.65 10.44 4.08
C SER A 117 -7.99 11.17 3.87
N ARG A 118 -8.25 11.63 2.64
CA ARG A 118 -9.51 12.29 2.26
C ARG A 118 -10.40 11.33 1.50
N LEU A 119 -11.59 11.16 2.05
CA LEU A 119 -12.59 10.26 1.51
C LEU A 119 -13.42 10.97 0.45
N PHE A 120 -13.76 10.26 -0.61
CA PHE A 120 -14.68 10.74 -1.63
C PHE A 120 -16.11 10.74 -1.08
N CYS A 121 -16.86 11.80 -1.38
CA CYS A 121 -18.24 11.95 -0.94
C CYS A 121 -19.21 11.03 -1.69
N ARG A 122 -18.87 10.60 -2.91
CA ARG A 122 -19.68 9.71 -3.76
C ARG A 122 -18.96 8.42 -4.15
N ASP A 123 -17.99 8.03 -3.35
CA ASP A 123 -17.25 6.77 -3.41
C ASP A 123 -16.83 6.41 -4.85
N ILE A 124 -17.26 5.24 -5.35
CA ILE A 124 -16.81 4.64 -6.61
C ILE A 124 -17.18 5.48 -7.83
N ALA A 125 -18.38 6.10 -7.83
CA ALA A 125 -18.85 6.90 -8.96
C ALA A 125 -17.96 8.12 -9.21
N GLN A 126 -17.50 8.76 -8.12
CA GLN A 126 -16.59 9.89 -8.19
C GLN A 126 -15.22 9.48 -8.73
N ALA A 127 -14.66 8.37 -8.25
CA ALA A 127 -13.38 7.86 -8.72
C ALA A 127 -13.45 7.46 -10.20
N ALA A 128 -14.49 6.71 -10.60
CA ALA A 128 -14.74 6.28 -11.96
C ALA A 128 -14.78 7.46 -12.95
N MET A 129 -15.49 8.54 -12.60
CA MET A 129 -15.53 9.75 -13.43
C MET A 129 -14.18 10.49 -13.40
N LEU A 130 -13.50 10.57 -12.26
CA LEU A 130 -12.20 11.24 -12.16
C LEU A 130 -11.13 10.59 -13.03
N THR A 131 -11.17 9.26 -13.20
CA THR A 131 -10.15 8.47 -13.90
C THR A 131 -10.61 7.92 -15.25
N ASN A 132 -11.78 8.32 -15.74
CA ASN A 132 -12.42 7.78 -16.95
C ASN A 132 -12.40 6.23 -16.97
N THR A 133 -12.92 5.62 -15.90
CA THR A 133 -12.82 4.19 -15.63
C THR A 133 -14.18 3.54 -15.47
N ILE A 134 -14.38 2.41 -16.12
CA ILE A 134 -15.52 1.53 -15.91
C ILE A 134 -15.18 0.57 -14.78
N VAL A 135 -15.98 0.55 -13.72
CA VAL A 135 -15.77 -0.31 -12.56
C VAL A 135 -16.73 -1.49 -12.63
N ARG A 136 -16.17 -2.70 -12.77
CA ARG A 136 -16.89 -3.98 -12.77
C ARG A 136 -16.74 -4.65 -11.41
N HIS A 137 -17.83 -5.25 -10.92
CA HIS A 137 -17.81 -6.02 -9.67
C HIS A 137 -17.31 -7.46 -9.90
N GLY A 138 -16.53 -7.98 -8.97
CA GLY A 138 -15.88 -9.29 -9.06
C GLY A 138 -14.49 -9.21 -9.71
N SER A 139 -13.78 -10.34 -9.73
CA SER A 139 -12.44 -10.44 -10.31
C SER A 139 -12.48 -10.59 -11.83
N PRO A 140 -11.40 -10.24 -12.55
CA PRO A 140 -11.27 -10.56 -13.97
C PRO A 140 -11.45 -12.06 -14.24
N LYS A 141 -11.94 -12.42 -15.43
CA LYS A 141 -12.20 -13.83 -15.80
C LYS A 141 -10.95 -14.71 -15.64
N ASN A 142 -9.80 -14.22 -16.13
CA ASN A 142 -8.54 -14.98 -16.07
C ASN A 142 -8.07 -15.18 -14.62
N THR A 143 -8.18 -14.14 -13.78
CA THR A 143 -7.87 -14.23 -12.35
C THR A 143 -8.83 -15.15 -11.61
N GLN A 144 -10.12 -15.15 -11.98
CA GLN A 144 -11.13 -16.03 -11.39
C GLN A 144 -10.86 -17.51 -11.73
N ILE A 145 -10.51 -17.82 -12.97
CA ILE A 145 -10.11 -19.18 -13.39
C ILE A 145 -8.89 -19.63 -12.59
N LEU A 146 -7.89 -18.77 -12.41
CA LEU A 146 -6.70 -19.06 -11.62
C LEU A 146 -7.06 -19.29 -10.14
N TYR A 147 -7.94 -18.47 -9.57
CA TYR A 147 -8.46 -18.65 -8.22
C TYR A 147 -9.14 -20.01 -8.04
N GLU A 148 -10.00 -20.43 -8.97
CA GLU A 148 -10.69 -21.72 -8.89
C GLU A 148 -9.71 -22.90 -8.95
N LYS A 149 -8.67 -22.80 -9.80
CA LYS A 149 -7.60 -23.79 -9.87
C LYS A 149 -6.79 -23.86 -8.58
N VAL A 150 -6.43 -22.70 -8.01
CA VAL A 150 -5.71 -22.59 -6.74
C VAL A 150 -6.53 -23.16 -5.58
N GLU A 151 -7.81 -22.80 -5.48
CA GLU A 151 -8.73 -23.30 -4.45
C GLU A 151 -8.87 -24.82 -4.57
N ALA A 152 -9.04 -25.36 -5.78
CA ALA A 152 -9.14 -26.80 -6.00
C ALA A 152 -7.85 -27.55 -5.66
N ALA A 153 -6.68 -26.99 -5.96
CA ALA A 153 -5.38 -27.60 -5.68
C ALA A 153 -5.05 -27.61 -4.18
N LEU A 154 -5.25 -26.47 -3.51
CA LEU A 154 -4.91 -26.31 -2.09
C LEU A 154 -5.91 -26.99 -1.16
N SER A 155 -7.19 -27.07 -1.54
CA SER A 155 -8.21 -27.73 -0.72
C SER A 155 -8.07 -29.26 -0.68
N LYS A 156 -7.38 -29.86 -1.66
CA LYS A 156 -7.20 -31.31 -1.78
C LYS A 156 -5.84 -31.80 -1.26
N SER A 157 -4.91 -30.90 -0.96
CA SER A 157 -3.54 -31.27 -0.59
C SER A 157 -3.44 -31.66 0.88
N ASP A 158 -2.70 -32.74 1.19
CA ASP A 158 -2.33 -33.10 2.57
C ASP A 158 -1.51 -31.98 3.28
N SER A 159 -0.89 -31.07 2.50
CA SER A 159 -0.17 -29.89 3.00
C SER A 159 -1.09 -28.75 3.49
N ALA A 160 -2.40 -28.85 3.26
CA ALA A 160 -3.37 -27.81 3.63
C ALA A 160 -3.32 -27.45 5.12
N LEU A 161 -3.11 -28.44 6.01
CA LEU A 161 -2.99 -28.20 7.45
C LEU A 161 -1.78 -27.33 7.81
N SER A 162 -0.64 -27.52 7.13
CA SER A 162 0.54 -26.70 7.34
C SER A 162 0.33 -25.28 6.84
N LEU A 163 -0.33 -25.12 5.69
CA LEU A 163 -0.62 -23.82 5.11
C LEU A 163 -1.56 -23.00 6.01
N VAL A 164 -2.64 -23.62 6.50
CA VAL A 164 -3.57 -23.00 7.45
C VAL A 164 -2.81 -22.54 8.70
N SER A 165 -1.95 -23.40 9.28
CA SER A 165 -1.16 -23.02 10.45
C SER A 165 -0.19 -21.85 10.18
N ASP A 166 0.37 -21.74 8.98
CA ASP A 166 1.28 -20.65 8.60
C ASP A 166 0.52 -19.32 8.43
N VAL A 167 -0.70 -19.36 7.89
CA VAL A 167 -1.60 -18.20 7.80
C VAL A 167 -2.08 -17.77 9.19
N GLU A 168 -2.52 -18.70 10.05
CA GLU A 168 -2.90 -18.41 11.44
C GLU A 168 -1.75 -17.76 12.22
N ARG A 169 -0.54 -18.31 12.09
CA ARG A 169 0.67 -17.75 12.71
C ARG A 169 0.93 -16.32 12.22
N SER A 170 0.73 -16.06 10.94
CA SER A 170 0.90 -14.72 10.34
C SER A 170 -0.11 -13.71 10.91
N ILE A 171 -1.37 -14.12 11.09
CA ILE A 171 -2.43 -13.31 11.71
C ILE A 171 -2.09 -13.01 13.18
N LEU A 172 -1.80 -14.04 13.96
CA LEU A 172 -1.49 -13.88 15.39
C LEU A 172 -0.22 -13.05 15.60
N TYR A 173 0.78 -13.20 14.73
CA TYR A 173 1.97 -12.36 14.75
C TYR A 173 1.63 -10.89 14.54
N ALA A 174 0.91 -10.57 13.46
CA ALA A 174 0.59 -9.19 13.10
C ALA A 174 -0.35 -8.49 14.10
N HIS A 175 -1.23 -9.25 14.76
CA HIS A 175 -2.25 -8.70 15.66
C HIS A 175 -1.91 -8.78 17.16
N THR A 176 -1.13 -9.78 17.57
CA THR A 176 -0.97 -10.11 19.01
C THR A 176 0.49 -10.27 19.44
N TRP A 177 1.34 -10.95 18.65
CA TRP A 177 2.68 -11.32 19.11
C TRP A 177 3.78 -10.34 18.73
N HIS A 178 3.54 -9.41 17.80
CA HIS A 178 4.52 -8.35 17.53
C HIS A 178 4.80 -7.55 18.80
N THR A 179 6.05 -7.15 18.98
CA THR A 179 6.52 -6.42 20.16
C THR A 179 6.18 -4.92 20.13
N ASP A 180 5.46 -4.47 19.10
CA ASP A 180 5.11 -3.06 18.93
C ASP A 180 4.00 -2.71 19.93
N GLU A 181 4.36 -1.91 20.94
CA GLU A 181 3.42 -1.42 21.95
C GLU A 181 3.24 0.10 21.81
N ASP A 182 2.49 0.49 20.78
CA ASP A 182 2.06 1.87 20.61
C ASP A 182 0.87 2.18 21.53
N LYS A 183 0.82 3.42 22.00
CA LYS A 183 -0.36 3.93 22.69
C LYS A 183 -1.47 4.12 21.64
N LEU A 184 -2.40 3.17 21.58
CA LEU A 184 -3.49 3.19 20.62
C LEU A 184 -4.46 4.33 20.93
N PRO A 185 -4.99 5.02 19.91
CA PRO A 185 -6.04 6.01 20.11
C PRO A 185 -7.26 5.42 20.81
N LYS A 186 -8.03 6.28 21.49
CA LYS A 186 -9.22 5.83 22.22
C LYS A 186 -10.26 5.36 21.24
N ARG A 187 -10.79 4.15 21.46
CA ARG A 187 -11.94 3.62 20.72
C ARG A 187 -13.17 4.49 20.98
N TYR A 188 -13.97 4.73 19.94
CA TYR A 188 -15.26 5.38 20.03
C TYR A 188 -16.32 4.42 19.49
N ASN A 189 -17.40 4.21 20.25
CA ASN A 189 -18.53 3.41 19.80
C ASN A 189 -19.74 4.35 19.65
N PRO A 190 -20.27 4.55 18.43
CA PRO A 190 -21.40 5.45 18.20
C PRO A 190 -22.66 5.00 18.94
N ASP A 191 -22.85 3.69 19.14
CA ASP A 191 -24.00 3.14 19.88
C ASP A 191 -23.90 3.42 21.39
N LEU A 192 -22.71 3.74 21.89
CA LEU A 192 -22.41 3.93 23.31
C LEU A 192 -21.64 5.24 23.53
N VAL A 193 -22.18 6.37 23.07
CA VAL A 193 -21.56 7.71 23.14
C VAL A 193 -21.08 8.09 24.56
N ILE A 194 -21.80 7.66 25.60
CA ILE A 194 -21.47 7.95 27.00
C ILE A 194 -20.23 7.15 27.47
N TRP A 195 -19.96 6.00 26.85
CA TRP A 195 -18.90 5.11 27.29
C TRP A 195 -17.54 5.50 26.71
N LYS A 196 -16.67 6.04 27.58
CA LYS A 196 -15.29 6.36 27.22
C LYS A 196 -14.40 5.13 27.42
N PHE A 197 -13.98 4.50 26.32
CA PHE A 197 -13.01 3.41 26.37
C PHE A 197 -11.67 3.92 26.91
N LYS A 198 -11.02 3.09 27.75
CA LYS A 198 -9.65 3.38 28.19
C LYS A 198 -8.72 3.22 27.00
N THR A 199 -7.70 4.07 26.94
CA THR A 199 -6.61 3.94 25.97
C THR A 199 -5.94 2.58 26.13
N GLU A 200 -5.75 1.90 25.01
CA GLU A 200 -5.09 0.60 24.95
C GLU A 200 -3.64 0.79 24.48
N PHE A 201 -2.81 -0.22 24.74
CA PHE A 201 -1.48 -0.32 24.16
C PHE A 201 -1.47 -1.57 23.28
N GLY A 202 -0.86 -1.46 22.12
CA GLY A 202 -0.77 -2.55 21.15
C GLY A 202 -0.24 -2.05 19.82
N ILE A 203 -0.39 -2.89 18.81
CA ILE A 203 0.17 -2.64 17.49
C ILE A 203 -0.73 -1.64 16.75
N HIS A 204 -0.14 -0.57 16.21
CA HIS A 204 -0.89 0.39 15.42
C HIS A 204 -1.55 -0.30 14.21
N PRO A 205 -2.82 -0.02 13.88
CA PRO A 205 -3.54 -0.70 12.79
C PRO A 205 -2.83 -0.66 11.43
N PHE A 206 -2.18 0.47 11.12
CA PHE A 206 -1.34 0.59 9.91
C PHE A 206 -0.23 -0.47 9.90
N ASN A 207 0.43 -0.68 11.05
CA ASN A 207 1.49 -1.66 11.19
C ASN A 207 0.93 -3.09 11.17
N VAL A 208 -0.27 -3.33 11.71
CA VAL A 208 -0.96 -4.64 11.63
C VAL A 208 -1.14 -5.05 10.17
N ALA A 209 -1.73 -4.20 9.33
CA ALA A 209 -1.91 -4.47 7.91
C ALA A 209 -0.56 -4.73 7.21
N ARG A 210 0.44 -3.91 7.50
CA ARG A 210 1.80 -4.04 6.96
C ARG A 210 2.46 -5.37 7.32
N TYR A 211 2.46 -5.75 8.60
CA TYR A 211 3.06 -7.00 9.07
C TYR A 211 2.31 -8.21 8.52
N LEU A 212 0.99 -8.14 8.49
CA LEU A 212 0.16 -9.22 7.97
C LEU A 212 0.48 -9.47 6.50
N LEU A 213 0.38 -8.45 5.64
CA LEU A 213 0.63 -8.63 4.22
C LEU A 213 2.05 -9.11 3.92
N HIS A 214 3.06 -8.57 4.61
CA HIS A 214 4.43 -9.03 4.42
C HIS A 214 4.59 -10.52 4.73
N ASN A 215 3.94 -11.01 5.78
CA ASN A 215 3.98 -12.42 6.13
C ASN A 215 3.15 -13.27 5.17
N LEU A 216 1.97 -12.80 4.75
CA LEU A 216 1.14 -13.51 3.77
C LEU A 216 1.83 -13.65 2.41
N ILE A 217 2.50 -12.59 1.91
CA ILE A 217 3.28 -12.67 0.66
C ILE A 217 4.45 -13.65 0.79
N ARG A 218 5.09 -13.75 1.96
CA ARG A 218 6.11 -14.78 2.22
C ARG A 218 5.53 -16.19 2.18
N VAL A 219 4.34 -16.38 2.74
CA VAL A 219 3.60 -17.65 2.67
C VAL A 219 3.24 -17.97 1.21
N CYS A 220 2.73 -17.00 0.44
CA CYS A 220 2.48 -17.15 -0.99
C CYS A 220 3.73 -17.59 -1.75
N HIS A 221 4.86 -16.93 -1.53
CA HIS A 221 6.12 -17.26 -2.19
C HIS A 221 6.60 -18.69 -1.83
N LYS A 222 6.58 -19.04 -0.54
CA LYS A 222 6.92 -20.39 -0.07
C LYS A 222 6.01 -21.45 -0.70
N GLN A 223 4.71 -21.19 -0.75
CA GLN A 223 3.73 -22.11 -1.33
C GLN A 223 3.92 -22.25 -2.84
N ALA A 224 4.20 -21.17 -3.56
CA ALA A 224 4.47 -21.21 -5.01
C ALA A 224 5.68 -22.10 -5.34
N ILE A 225 6.75 -22.01 -4.54
CA ILE A 225 7.94 -22.87 -4.69
C ILE A 225 7.59 -24.32 -4.35
N GLN A 226 6.83 -24.57 -3.27
CA GLN A 226 6.44 -25.93 -2.87
C GLN A 226 5.54 -26.63 -3.90
N MET A 227 4.81 -25.86 -4.71
CA MET A 227 3.96 -26.35 -5.78
C MET A 227 4.66 -26.36 -7.15
N ASP A 228 5.97 -26.05 -7.20
CA ASP A 228 6.76 -25.92 -8.43
C ASP A 228 6.15 -24.97 -9.49
N LEU A 229 5.37 -23.97 -9.04
CA LEU A 229 4.72 -22.99 -9.92
C LEU A 229 5.67 -21.85 -10.33
N ILE A 230 6.71 -21.63 -9.53
CA ILE A 230 7.69 -20.56 -9.71
C ILE A 230 9.06 -21.13 -9.39
N ALA A 231 10.05 -20.81 -10.22
CA ALA A 231 11.43 -21.17 -9.96
C ALA A 231 11.99 -20.37 -8.76
N SER A 232 12.76 -21.02 -7.89
CA SER A 232 13.39 -20.35 -6.76
C SER A 232 14.33 -19.21 -7.20
N CYS A 233 15.07 -19.42 -8.28
CA CYS A 233 15.96 -18.47 -8.94
C CYS A 233 16.02 -18.78 -10.44
N ASP A 234 16.30 -17.76 -11.23
CA ASP A 234 16.67 -17.88 -12.64
C ASP A 234 18.04 -18.59 -12.73
N PRO A 235 18.15 -19.72 -13.47
CA PRO A 235 19.39 -20.49 -13.55
C PRO A 235 20.56 -19.72 -14.17
N ASP A 236 20.29 -18.73 -15.03
CA ASP A 236 21.34 -17.98 -15.73
C ASP A 236 21.87 -16.81 -14.91
N THR A 237 20.99 -16.13 -14.16
CA THR A 237 21.35 -14.93 -13.39
C THR A 237 21.50 -15.17 -11.89
N GLY A 238 20.97 -16.28 -11.36
CA GLY A 238 20.88 -16.55 -9.93
C GLY A 238 19.95 -15.60 -9.17
N LEU A 239 19.20 -14.75 -9.88
CA LEU A 239 18.27 -13.78 -9.30
C LEU A 239 16.85 -14.35 -9.26
N PRO A 240 16.00 -13.92 -8.30
CA PRO A 240 14.60 -14.37 -8.27
C PRO A 240 13.85 -13.89 -9.51
N GLU A 241 12.78 -14.58 -9.93
CA GLU A 241 11.96 -14.13 -11.06
C GLU A 241 11.26 -12.78 -10.78
N ARG A 242 11.02 -12.49 -9.50
CA ARG A 242 10.28 -11.31 -9.03
C ARG A 242 10.92 -10.68 -7.81
N TRP A 243 10.73 -9.37 -7.66
CA TRP A 243 11.34 -8.57 -6.61
C TRP A 243 10.29 -7.89 -5.73
N LEU A 244 10.47 -7.95 -4.41
CA LEU A 244 9.58 -7.26 -3.48
C LEU A 244 10.19 -5.91 -3.06
N LEU A 245 9.76 -4.83 -3.70
CA LEU A 245 10.12 -3.48 -3.31
C LEU A 245 9.31 -3.06 -2.09
N ARG A 246 9.95 -2.45 -1.08
CA ARG A 246 9.28 -1.91 0.12
C ARG A 246 9.23 -0.39 0.11
N ASP A 247 8.22 0.16 0.78
CA ASP A 247 8.02 1.61 0.95
C ASP A 247 8.06 2.39 -0.39
N ARG A 248 7.47 1.81 -1.43
CA ARG A 248 7.37 2.45 -2.76
C ARG A 248 6.55 3.73 -2.64
N CYS A 249 7.12 4.83 -3.11
CA CYS A 249 6.45 6.13 -3.16
C CYS A 249 6.17 6.51 -4.61
N VAL A 250 4.89 6.67 -4.94
CA VAL A 250 4.43 7.03 -6.29
C VAL A 250 3.99 8.49 -6.27
N ASN A 251 4.57 9.30 -7.13
CA ASN A 251 4.22 10.70 -7.31
C ASN A 251 3.95 10.94 -8.78
N THR A 252 2.72 11.21 -9.16
CA THR A 252 2.37 11.45 -10.56
C THR A 252 1.30 12.51 -10.68
N SER A 253 1.00 12.93 -11.90
CA SER A 253 -0.10 13.84 -12.16
C SER A 253 -0.71 13.59 -13.53
N PHE A 254 -1.98 13.89 -13.69
CA PHE A 254 -2.68 13.88 -14.97
C PHE A 254 -3.48 15.17 -15.11
N ASN A 255 -3.96 15.45 -16.31
CA ASN A 255 -4.79 16.61 -16.58
C ASN A 255 -6.24 16.15 -16.74
N TRP A 256 -7.14 16.77 -16.00
CA TRP A 256 -8.57 16.50 -16.02
C TRP A 256 -9.31 17.58 -16.81
N GLY A 257 -10.20 17.17 -17.71
CA GLY A 257 -11.01 18.06 -18.55
C GLY A 257 -10.35 18.42 -19.89
N GLU A 258 -11.06 19.22 -20.69
CA GLU A 258 -10.65 19.55 -22.05
C GLU A 258 -9.46 20.52 -22.13
N ARG A 259 -8.79 20.53 -23.28
CA ARG A 259 -7.47 21.17 -23.52
C ARG A 259 -7.35 22.62 -23.02
N GLU A 260 -8.40 23.42 -23.14
CA GLU A 260 -8.37 24.85 -22.79
C GLU A 260 -8.63 25.13 -21.29
N SER A 261 -9.26 24.19 -20.58
CA SER A 261 -9.61 24.32 -19.15
C SER A 261 -9.04 23.19 -18.30
N SER A 262 -7.99 22.53 -18.79
CA SER A 262 -7.44 21.34 -18.14
C SER A 262 -6.92 21.65 -16.75
N ARG A 263 -7.43 20.93 -15.75
CA ARG A 263 -7.01 21.06 -14.35
C ARG A 263 -6.03 19.96 -14.03
N ARG A 264 -4.88 20.33 -13.49
CA ARG A 264 -3.88 19.36 -13.07
C ARG A 264 -4.34 18.65 -11.79
N VAL A 265 -4.36 17.33 -11.82
CA VAL A 265 -4.61 16.48 -10.64
C VAL A 265 -3.33 15.74 -10.31
N GLN A 266 -2.86 15.88 -9.07
CA GLN A 266 -1.68 15.21 -8.55
C GLN A 266 -2.09 14.05 -7.65
N LEU A 267 -1.39 12.93 -7.83
CA LEU A 267 -1.52 11.73 -7.03
C LEU A 267 -0.19 11.51 -6.32
N SER A 268 -0.21 11.52 -4.99
CA SER A 268 0.94 11.19 -4.15
C SER A 268 0.56 10.05 -3.22
N GLN A 269 1.24 8.92 -3.36
CA GLN A 269 0.85 7.68 -2.73
C GLN A 269 2.05 6.95 -2.18
N LYS A 270 1.79 6.20 -1.11
CA LYS A 270 2.76 5.35 -0.46
C LYS A 270 2.21 3.94 -0.41
N ASN A 271 2.93 3.01 -1.02
CA ASN A 271 2.67 1.58 -0.95
C ASN A 271 3.72 0.95 -0.04
N ASP A 272 3.29 0.17 0.95
CA ASP A 272 4.22 -0.51 1.86
C ASP A 272 5.06 -1.56 1.16
N PHE A 273 4.50 -2.23 0.14
CA PHE A 273 5.27 -2.97 -0.84
C PHE A 273 4.68 -2.87 -2.25
N ALA A 274 5.53 -3.18 -3.22
CA ALA A 274 5.19 -3.47 -4.60
C ALA A 274 5.98 -4.71 -5.06
N LEU A 275 5.27 -5.71 -5.58
CA LEU A 275 5.87 -6.86 -6.23
C LEU A 275 6.18 -6.46 -7.68
N LEU A 276 7.45 -6.57 -8.06
CA LEU A 276 7.98 -6.19 -9.36
C LEU A 276 8.41 -7.42 -10.14
N SER A 277 8.38 -7.31 -11.47
CA SER A 277 8.76 -8.36 -12.40
C SER A 277 9.55 -7.82 -13.60
N LYS A 278 10.21 -8.75 -14.30
CA LYS A 278 10.90 -8.48 -15.57
C LYS A 278 9.92 -8.14 -16.70
N ASN A 279 8.76 -8.80 -16.73
CA ASN A 279 7.72 -8.63 -17.75
C ASN A 279 6.50 -7.90 -17.17
N PRO A 280 5.75 -7.13 -17.98
CA PRO A 280 4.47 -6.57 -17.56
C PRO A 280 3.45 -7.67 -17.24
N ILE A 281 2.52 -7.36 -16.35
CA ILE A 281 1.37 -8.24 -16.07
C ILE A 281 0.52 -8.41 -17.34
N PRO A 282 0.02 -9.62 -17.64
CA PRO A 282 -0.88 -9.83 -18.77
C PRO A 282 -2.13 -8.96 -18.66
N LEU A 283 -2.59 -8.43 -19.79
CA LEU A 283 -3.81 -7.63 -19.85
C LEU A 283 -5.02 -8.46 -19.39
N PHE A 284 -5.95 -7.82 -18.68
CA PHE A 284 -7.18 -8.46 -18.21
C PHE A 284 -8.23 -8.53 -19.32
N GLU A 285 -8.18 -7.56 -20.24
CA GLU A 285 -9.07 -7.46 -21.41
C GLU A 285 -8.19 -7.15 -22.62
N THR A 286 -8.11 -8.11 -23.55
CA THR A 286 -7.28 -8.07 -24.77
C THR A 286 -8.04 -7.53 -25.98
N ASP A 287 -9.37 -7.49 -25.92
CA ASP A 287 -10.19 -7.07 -27.04
C ASP A 287 -10.08 -5.55 -27.23
N GLU A 288 -9.74 -5.13 -28.47
CA GLU A 288 -9.93 -3.74 -28.95
C GLU A 288 -11.41 -3.32 -28.98
N SER A 289 -12.31 -4.19 -28.51
CA SER A 289 -13.73 -3.95 -28.26
C SER A 289 -13.94 -2.94 -27.13
N THR A 290 -13.50 -1.72 -27.36
CA THR A 290 -14.28 -0.49 -27.20
C THR A 290 -15.61 -0.52 -27.98
N ALA A 291 -16.20 -1.70 -28.20
CA ALA A 291 -17.61 -1.82 -28.50
C ALA A 291 -18.31 -1.65 -27.16
N ILE A 292 -18.72 -0.42 -26.92
CA ILE A 292 -19.69 -0.03 -25.92
C ILE A 292 -20.82 -1.08 -25.91
N ALA A 293 -20.73 -2.04 -25.00
CA ALA A 293 -21.89 -2.82 -24.62
C ALA A 293 -22.88 -1.84 -23.98
N ASN A 294 -24.18 -2.03 -24.21
CA ASN A 294 -25.23 -1.23 -23.58
C ASN A 294 -25.02 -1.09 -22.06
N ASP A 295 -24.42 -2.11 -21.43
CA ASP A 295 -23.98 -2.17 -20.04
C ASP A 295 -23.08 -0.99 -19.63
N VAL A 296 -22.16 -0.54 -20.50
CA VAL A 296 -21.26 0.59 -20.21
C VAL A 296 -22.02 1.91 -20.16
N ALA A 297 -22.96 2.11 -21.09
CA ALA A 297 -23.80 3.29 -21.11
C ALA A 297 -24.74 3.34 -19.90
N GLU A 298 -25.24 2.19 -19.46
CA GLU A 298 -26.07 2.06 -18.25
C GLU A 298 -25.28 2.37 -16.98
N ILE A 299 -24.12 1.71 -16.77
CA ILE A 299 -23.23 1.97 -15.63
C ILE A 299 -22.84 3.45 -15.58
N PHE A 300 -22.54 4.03 -16.74
CA PHE A 300 -22.18 5.44 -16.82
C PHE A 300 -23.35 6.37 -16.51
N GLY A 301 -24.56 6.06 -17.01
CA GLY A 301 -25.79 6.77 -16.66
C GLY A 301 -26.06 6.77 -15.15
N GLU A 302 -25.79 5.66 -14.48
CA GLU A 302 -25.87 5.58 -13.01
C GLU A 302 -24.85 6.49 -12.32
N PHE A 303 -23.59 6.51 -12.77
CA PHE A 303 -22.57 7.38 -12.19
C PHE A 303 -22.91 8.85 -12.37
N LYS A 304 -23.37 9.25 -13.55
CA LYS A 304 -23.82 10.61 -13.83
C LYS A 304 -25.00 11.01 -12.93
N THR A 305 -25.94 10.09 -12.72
CA THR A 305 -27.08 10.31 -11.82
C THR A 305 -26.63 10.50 -10.37
N LYS A 306 -25.68 9.68 -9.90
CA LYS A 306 -25.11 9.77 -8.54
C LYS A 306 -24.28 11.04 -8.33
N MET A 307 -23.62 11.51 -9.38
CA MET A 307 -22.76 12.71 -9.39
C MET A 307 -23.50 13.97 -9.85
N ASN A 308 -24.81 13.92 -10.03
CA ASN A 308 -25.57 15.07 -10.50
C ASN A 308 -25.34 16.28 -9.56
N LEU A 309 -24.97 17.43 -10.15
CA LEU A 309 -24.61 18.68 -9.47
C LEU A 309 -23.30 18.67 -8.65
N ILE A 310 -22.57 17.56 -8.60
CA ILE A 310 -21.33 17.43 -7.84
C ILE A 310 -20.16 17.27 -8.82
N SER A 311 -19.14 18.11 -8.68
CA SER A 311 -17.92 17.96 -9.45
C SER A 311 -17.13 16.73 -8.97
N PRO A 312 -16.59 15.89 -9.88
CA PRO A 312 -15.66 14.81 -9.51
C PRO A 312 -14.41 15.28 -8.74
N LEU A 313 -14.12 16.59 -8.80
CA LEU A 313 -12.96 17.23 -8.18
C LEU A 313 -13.22 17.76 -6.75
N ILE A 314 -14.43 17.62 -6.21
CA ILE A 314 -14.88 18.32 -4.99
C ILE A 314 -14.01 18.05 -3.75
N ASP A 315 -13.54 16.82 -3.56
CA ASP A 315 -12.82 16.40 -2.34
C ASP A 315 -11.29 16.61 -2.44
N LEU A 316 -10.80 17.03 -3.60
CA LEU A 316 -9.37 17.20 -3.85
C LEU A 316 -8.82 18.48 -3.19
N THR A 317 -7.58 18.43 -2.71
CA THR A 317 -6.92 19.57 -2.08
C THR A 317 -6.29 20.50 -3.11
N SER A 318 -6.69 21.77 -3.12
CA SER A 318 -6.02 22.77 -3.94
C SER A 318 -4.64 23.14 -3.35
N THR A 319 -3.58 23.01 -4.15
CA THR A 319 -2.21 23.39 -3.77
C THR A 319 -1.44 23.99 -4.95
N LYS A 320 -0.53 24.92 -4.65
CA LYS A 320 0.47 25.45 -5.60
C LYS A 320 1.85 24.82 -5.40
N MET A 321 2.00 23.99 -4.36
CA MET A 321 3.25 23.32 -4.01
C MET A 321 3.19 21.88 -4.51
N TYR A 322 3.80 21.63 -5.65
CA TYR A 322 3.84 20.31 -6.26
C TYR A 322 5.10 20.10 -7.11
N SER A 323 5.43 18.83 -7.33
CA SER A 323 6.47 18.39 -8.27
C SER A 323 5.90 18.33 -9.69
N GLU A 324 6.65 18.80 -10.68
CA GLU A 324 6.29 18.65 -12.10
C GLU A 324 6.64 17.26 -12.63
N GLU A 325 7.72 16.68 -12.14
CA GLU A 325 8.15 15.34 -12.52
C GLU A 325 7.24 14.27 -11.91
N SER A 326 6.89 13.29 -12.74
CA SER A 326 6.28 12.04 -12.30
C SER A 326 7.36 11.02 -11.97
N SER A 327 7.17 10.24 -10.91
CA SER A 327 8.04 9.17 -10.45
C SER A 327 7.18 8.03 -9.95
N ASP A 328 7.43 6.84 -10.47
CA ASP A 328 6.75 5.61 -10.05
C ASP A 328 7.44 4.91 -8.88
N GLY A 329 8.52 5.50 -8.34
CA GLY A 329 9.26 4.95 -7.21
C GLY A 329 10.07 3.69 -7.53
N ILE A 330 10.16 3.28 -8.80
CA ILE A 330 10.93 2.10 -9.23
C ILE A 330 12.24 2.58 -9.85
N GLN A 331 13.35 2.19 -9.23
CA GLN A 331 14.69 2.60 -9.68
C GLN A 331 15.45 1.44 -10.32
N THR A 332 14.98 0.21 -10.17
CA THR A 332 15.62 -1.00 -10.70
C THR A 332 15.40 -1.15 -12.20
N THR A 333 16.46 -1.43 -12.95
CA THR A 333 16.40 -1.75 -14.39
C THR A 333 15.96 -3.20 -14.64
N THR A 334 16.28 -4.12 -13.73
CA THR A 334 15.98 -5.56 -13.86
C THR A 334 14.50 -5.90 -13.69
N TYR A 335 13.80 -5.23 -12.76
CA TYR A 335 12.38 -5.48 -12.48
C TYR A 335 11.55 -4.20 -12.67
N PRO A 336 11.34 -3.76 -13.92
CA PRO A 336 10.72 -2.47 -14.17
C PRO A 336 9.19 -2.48 -13.97
N HIS A 337 8.51 -3.63 -13.94
CA HIS A 337 7.05 -3.65 -13.99
C HIS A 337 6.43 -3.97 -12.62
N PRO A 338 5.60 -3.08 -12.05
CA PRO A 338 4.83 -3.41 -10.85
C PRO A 338 3.66 -4.32 -11.20
N GLN A 339 3.57 -5.48 -10.56
CA GLN A 339 2.48 -6.44 -10.71
C GLN A 339 1.40 -6.24 -9.65
N LEU A 340 1.80 -6.28 -8.37
CA LEU A 340 0.92 -6.26 -7.21
C LEU A 340 1.39 -5.19 -6.23
N ILE A 341 0.52 -4.25 -5.89
CA ILE A 341 0.81 -3.20 -4.90
C ILE A 341 -0.03 -3.37 -3.64
N SER A 342 0.54 -3.01 -2.49
CA SER A 342 -0.22 -2.94 -1.25
C SER A 342 -0.88 -1.58 -1.07
N VAL A 343 -2.10 -1.57 -0.58
CA VAL A 343 -2.80 -0.36 -0.16
C VAL A 343 -3.29 -0.58 1.28
N ASN A 344 -2.48 -0.12 2.23
CA ASN A 344 -2.79 -0.29 3.64
C ASN A 344 -3.69 0.84 4.11
N VAL A 345 -4.89 0.45 4.55
CA VAL A 345 -5.92 1.36 5.01
C VAL A 345 -6.08 1.13 6.51
N ALA A 346 -5.47 1.99 7.31
CA ALA A 346 -5.39 1.80 8.77
C ALA A 346 -6.70 2.14 9.47
N LEU A 347 -7.66 1.21 9.46
CA LEU A 347 -8.98 1.48 10.02
C LEU A 347 -9.51 0.30 10.82
N PRO A 348 -10.15 0.53 11.97
CA PRO A 348 -10.93 -0.52 12.57
C PRO A 348 -12.25 -0.60 11.79
N ASN A 349 -12.51 -1.69 11.07
CA ASN A 349 -13.83 -1.99 10.47
C ASN A 349 -15.00 -2.10 11.46
N THR A 350 -14.81 -1.67 12.71
CA THR A 350 -15.80 -1.74 13.79
C THR A 350 -16.03 -0.41 14.47
N TRP A 351 -15.12 0.57 14.37
CA TRP A 351 -15.21 1.86 15.07
C TRP A 351 -14.61 2.99 14.24
N SER A 352 -14.82 4.24 14.64
CA SER A 352 -14.26 5.43 13.98
C SER A 352 -12.75 5.31 13.72
N ASP A 353 -12.26 5.99 12.67
CA ASP A 353 -10.84 6.15 12.38
C ASP A 353 -10.04 6.45 13.66
N PHE A 354 -9.02 5.64 13.96
CA PHE A 354 -8.20 5.83 15.16
C PHE A 354 -7.50 7.18 15.17
N THR A 355 -7.16 7.73 14.00
CA THR A 355 -6.52 9.04 13.87
C THR A 355 -7.53 10.20 13.97
N ALA A 356 -8.81 9.91 13.73
CA ALA A 356 -9.89 10.88 13.75
C ALA A 356 -11.19 10.24 14.29
N PRO A 357 -11.29 10.02 15.62
CA PRO A 357 -12.36 9.22 16.23
C PRO A 357 -13.76 9.84 16.13
N GLU A 358 -13.85 11.09 15.69
CA GLU A 358 -15.12 11.79 15.43
C GLU A 358 -15.60 11.59 13.99
N ARG A 359 -14.76 11.02 13.10
CA ARG A 359 -15.14 10.72 11.73
C ARG A 359 -15.99 9.46 11.68
N ASP A 360 -16.92 9.46 10.73
CA ASP A 360 -17.69 8.28 10.36
C ASP A 360 -16.75 7.14 9.94
N PRO A 361 -17.15 5.88 10.21
CA PRO A 361 -16.39 4.73 9.75
C PRO A 361 -16.35 4.74 8.22
N ILE A 362 -15.18 4.39 7.68
CA ILE A 362 -14.98 4.35 6.23
C ILE A 362 -15.80 3.21 5.65
N THR A 363 -16.56 3.51 4.61
CA THR A 363 -17.37 2.51 3.93
C THR A 363 -16.50 1.57 3.12
N VAL A 364 -17.02 0.37 2.84
CA VAL A 364 -16.36 -0.58 1.93
C VAL A 364 -16.05 0.08 0.58
N ALA A 365 -16.99 0.86 0.04
CA ALA A 365 -16.84 1.55 -1.22
C ALA A 365 -15.73 2.62 -1.18
N GLN A 366 -15.58 3.36 -0.08
CA GLN A 366 -14.47 4.31 0.10
C GLN A 366 -13.10 3.61 0.14
N ARG A 367 -13.01 2.45 0.79
CA ARG A 367 -11.76 1.66 0.81
C ARG A 367 -11.39 1.17 -0.59
N GLN A 368 -12.38 0.67 -1.33
CA GLN A 368 -12.20 0.24 -2.73
C GLN A 368 -11.76 1.39 -3.63
N VAL A 369 -12.31 2.59 -3.44
CA VAL A 369 -11.90 3.82 -4.16
C VAL A 369 -10.44 4.18 -3.92
N ILE A 370 -9.98 4.13 -2.66
CA ILE A 370 -8.56 4.38 -2.34
C ILE A 370 -7.70 3.41 -3.13
N GLY A 371 -8.10 2.14 -3.20
CA GLY A 371 -7.43 1.13 -4.00
C GLY A 371 -7.41 1.43 -5.50
N ILE A 372 -8.54 1.78 -6.11
CA ILE A 372 -8.64 2.16 -7.52
C ILE A 372 -7.72 3.34 -7.83
N MET A 373 -7.76 4.39 -7.00
CA MET A 373 -6.88 5.56 -7.17
C MET A 373 -5.40 5.18 -7.04
N ASN A 374 -5.07 4.20 -6.20
CA ASN A 374 -3.70 3.68 -6.07
C ASN A 374 -3.22 2.93 -7.30
N CYS A 375 -4.06 2.04 -7.84
CA CYS A 375 -3.76 1.38 -9.10
C CYS A 375 -3.61 2.38 -10.24
N TYR A 376 -4.55 3.33 -10.36
CA TYR A 376 -4.51 4.36 -11.40
C TYR A 376 -3.20 5.16 -11.34
N ALA A 377 -2.82 5.68 -10.17
CA ALA A 377 -1.56 6.43 -10.06
C ALA A 377 -0.34 5.57 -10.40
N SER A 378 -0.31 4.30 -9.97
CA SER A 378 0.76 3.37 -10.32
C SER A 378 0.83 3.16 -11.83
N CYS A 379 -0.30 2.91 -12.51
CA CYS A 379 -0.35 2.76 -13.96
C CYS A 379 0.08 4.04 -14.68
N VAL A 380 -0.40 5.22 -14.27
CA VAL A 380 -0.04 6.50 -14.90
C VAL A 380 1.46 6.78 -14.73
N ALA A 381 2.01 6.52 -13.54
CA ALA A 381 3.43 6.72 -13.30
C ALA A 381 4.29 5.75 -14.14
N THR A 382 3.89 4.48 -14.24
CA THR A 382 4.54 3.49 -15.11
C THR A 382 4.44 3.88 -16.58
N ALA A 383 3.27 4.26 -17.07
CA ALA A 383 3.06 4.70 -18.45
C ALA A 383 3.94 5.90 -18.80
N LYS A 384 4.02 6.90 -17.91
CA LYS A 384 4.91 8.06 -18.10
C LYS A 384 6.38 7.72 -18.07
N ARG A 385 6.80 6.71 -17.31
CA ARG A 385 8.18 6.23 -17.36
C ARG A 385 8.49 5.55 -18.69
N ILE A 386 7.57 4.73 -19.21
CA ILE A 386 7.76 3.95 -20.44
C ILE A 386 7.67 4.85 -21.69
N TYR A 387 6.61 5.64 -21.83
CA TYR A 387 6.35 6.44 -23.03
C TYR A 387 6.69 7.94 -22.88
N GLY A 388 7.18 8.36 -21.72
CA GLY A 388 7.61 9.74 -21.43
C GLY A 388 6.53 10.64 -20.84
N ASN A 389 6.91 11.85 -20.38
CA ASN A 389 5.97 12.82 -19.80
C ASN A 389 5.12 13.55 -20.84
N THR A 390 5.47 13.46 -22.12
CA THR A 390 4.79 14.11 -23.25
C THR A 390 3.70 13.26 -23.88
N ILE A 391 3.39 12.09 -23.31
CA ILE A 391 2.23 11.28 -23.75
C ILE A 391 1.05 12.21 -23.81
N SER A 392 0.56 12.43 -25.02
CA SER A 392 -0.52 13.37 -25.23
C SER A 392 -1.72 12.84 -24.45
N ASN A 393 -2.35 13.69 -23.64
CA ASN A 393 -3.65 13.42 -23.03
C ASN A 393 -4.78 13.32 -24.10
N ASN A 394 -4.45 12.97 -25.34
CA ASN A 394 -5.22 13.19 -26.56
C ASN A 394 -5.42 11.90 -27.37
N GLY A 395 -5.27 10.73 -26.75
CA GLY A 395 -5.50 9.45 -27.40
C GLY A 395 -5.23 8.24 -26.48
N PRO A 396 -5.59 7.03 -26.94
CA PRO A 396 -5.27 5.80 -26.23
C PRO A 396 -3.75 5.63 -26.07
N LEU A 397 -3.35 4.90 -25.03
CA LEU A 397 -1.96 4.52 -24.85
C LEU A 397 -1.52 3.56 -25.97
N PRO A 398 -0.23 3.59 -26.39
CA PRO A 398 0.28 2.66 -27.39
C PRO A 398 0.10 1.20 -26.99
N GLU A 399 0.40 0.88 -25.72
CA GLU A 399 0.05 -0.40 -25.11
C GLU A 399 -0.57 -0.13 -23.72
N PRO A 400 -1.64 -0.84 -23.34
CA PRO A 400 -2.23 -0.69 -22.02
C PRO A 400 -1.29 -1.10 -20.88
N VAL A 401 -1.45 -0.47 -19.73
CA VAL A 401 -0.69 -0.80 -18.51
C VAL A 401 -1.64 -1.32 -17.43
N ALA A 402 -1.44 -2.55 -17.00
CA ALA A 402 -2.20 -3.17 -15.93
C ALA A 402 -1.42 -3.24 -14.60
N VAL A 403 -2.13 -3.17 -13.47
CA VAL A 403 -1.61 -3.34 -12.10
C VAL A 403 -2.72 -3.92 -11.21
N GLU A 404 -2.37 -4.83 -10.31
CA GLU A 404 -3.24 -5.30 -9.23
C GLU A 404 -2.91 -4.64 -7.89
N ALA A 405 -3.90 -4.51 -7.02
CA ALA A 405 -3.73 -4.06 -5.64
C ALA A 405 -4.48 -4.93 -4.64
N VAL A 406 -3.89 -5.05 -3.46
CA VAL A 406 -4.52 -5.61 -2.28
C VAL A 406 -4.73 -4.49 -1.27
N CYS A 407 -5.99 -4.17 -1.02
CA CYS A 407 -6.38 -3.20 -0.01
C CYS A 407 -6.79 -3.91 1.27
N THR A 408 -6.20 -3.57 2.40
CA THR A 408 -6.55 -4.21 3.68
C THR A 408 -6.36 -3.30 4.88
N ASP A 409 -7.18 -3.55 5.90
CA ASP A 409 -7.06 -3.03 7.26
C ASP A 409 -6.43 -4.05 8.23
N GLY A 410 -5.98 -5.19 7.71
CA GLY A 410 -5.47 -6.31 8.50
C GLY A 410 -6.53 -7.33 8.93
N VAL A 411 -7.81 -7.12 8.57
CA VAL A 411 -8.92 -8.04 8.86
C VAL A 411 -9.70 -8.34 7.58
N PHE A 412 -10.04 -7.30 6.83
CA PHE A 412 -10.78 -7.36 5.59
C PHE A 412 -9.87 -7.06 4.41
N PHE A 413 -10.19 -7.64 3.26
CA PHE A 413 -9.42 -7.57 2.04
C PHE A 413 -10.32 -7.17 0.86
N ASP A 414 -9.84 -6.21 0.08
CA ASP A 414 -10.33 -5.94 -1.26
C ASP A 414 -9.22 -6.18 -2.28
N PHE A 415 -9.54 -6.94 -3.31
CA PHE A 415 -8.68 -7.27 -4.43
C PHE A 415 -9.12 -6.45 -5.63
N ILE A 416 -8.19 -5.67 -6.17
CA ILE A 416 -8.47 -4.73 -7.26
C ILE A 416 -7.53 -5.04 -8.40
N ALA A 417 -8.08 -5.17 -9.60
CA ALA A 417 -7.32 -5.24 -10.83
C ALA A 417 -7.65 -4.01 -11.67
N PHE A 418 -6.64 -3.33 -12.21
CA PHE A 418 -6.82 -2.11 -12.98
C PHE A 418 -6.05 -2.18 -14.29
N GLN A 419 -6.69 -1.75 -15.37
CA GLN A 419 -6.08 -1.62 -16.69
C GLN A 419 -6.23 -0.18 -17.19
N LEU A 420 -5.09 0.46 -17.40
CA LEU A 420 -4.98 1.79 -17.97
C LEU A 420 -4.88 1.67 -19.49
N ASN A 421 -5.93 2.06 -20.19
CA ASN A 421 -6.00 2.11 -21.64
C ASN A 421 -5.79 3.53 -22.18
N THR A 422 -6.15 4.56 -21.40
CA THR A 422 -6.06 5.96 -21.81
C THR A 422 -5.79 6.90 -20.63
N LEU A 423 -5.10 8.00 -20.93
CA LEU A 423 -4.94 9.14 -20.02
C LEU A 423 -5.96 10.26 -20.29
N GLU A 424 -6.75 10.12 -21.34
CA GLU A 424 -7.79 11.09 -21.69
C GLU A 424 -8.96 10.96 -20.71
N VAL A 425 -9.27 12.08 -20.03
CA VAL A 425 -10.41 12.18 -19.13
C VAL A 425 -11.33 13.31 -19.63
N PRO A 426 -12.53 13.01 -20.14
CA PRO A 426 -13.43 14.02 -20.66
C PRO A 426 -13.99 14.90 -19.53
N ASP A 427 -14.40 16.13 -19.87
CA ASP A 427 -15.23 16.93 -18.96
C ASP A 427 -16.67 16.41 -18.97
N TRP A 428 -17.00 15.64 -17.95
CA TRP A 428 -18.30 14.99 -17.84
C TRP A 428 -19.50 15.94 -17.72
N ASN A 429 -19.27 17.21 -17.37
CA ASN A 429 -20.36 18.21 -17.33
C ASN A 429 -20.81 18.63 -18.73
N GLN A 430 -19.90 18.56 -19.72
CA GLN A 430 -20.13 18.98 -21.11
C GLN A 430 -20.38 17.78 -22.03
N TYR A 431 -20.39 16.57 -21.45
CA TYR A 431 -20.44 15.32 -22.18
C TYR A 431 -21.84 15.02 -22.73
N ASP A 432 -21.97 14.98 -24.06
CA ASP A 432 -23.19 14.58 -24.75
C ASP A 432 -23.39 13.06 -24.64
N GLU A 433 -24.50 12.62 -24.06
CA GLU A 433 -24.85 11.19 -23.85
C GLU A 433 -24.89 10.39 -25.16
N LYS A 434 -25.05 11.08 -26.30
CA LYS A 434 -25.07 10.46 -27.64
C LYS A 434 -23.68 10.18 -28.21
N LYS A 435 -22.64 10.78 -27.65
CA LYS A 435 -21.25 10.47 -27.96
C LYS A 435 -20.77 9.56 -26.84
N LEU A 436 -20.18 8.41 -27.16
CA LEU A 436 -19.60 7.54 -26.14
C LEU A 436 -18.14 7.92 -25.92
N PRO A 437 -17.64 7.88 -24.66
CA PRO A 437 -16.24 8.24 -24.42
C PRO A 437 -15.42 7.27 -25.25
N GLY A 438 -14.32 7.75 -25.85
CA GLY A 438 -13.51 6.94 -26.76
C GLY A 438 -12.95 5.68 -26.09
N SER A 439 -11.65 5.62 -25.89
CA SER A 439 -11.11 4.58 -25.00
C SER A 439 -11.49 4.90 -23.55
N MET A 440 -11.80 3.87 -22.76
CA MET A 440 -12.00 3.98 -21.31
C MET A 440 -11.05 3.03 -20.58
N ASN A 441 -10.71 3.39 -19.36
CA ASN A 441 -9.99 2.51 -18.44
C ASN A 441 -10.96 1.50 -17.82
N VAL A 442 -10.45 0.38 -17.33
CA VAL A 442 -11.28 -0.66 -16.72
C VAL A 442 -10.69 -1.06 -15.37
N ALA A 443 -11.56 -1.21 -14.38
CA ALA A 443 -11.21 -1.72 -13.07
C ALA A 443 -12.16 -2.83 -12.65
N TRP A 444 -11.63 -3.84 -11.97
CA TRP A 444 -12.36 -4.94 -11.36
C TRP A 444 -12.18 -4.85 -9.85
N VAL A 445 -13.28 -4.96 -9.11
CA VAL A 445 -13.29 -4.86 -7.65
C VAL A 445 -13.95 -6.10 -7.06
N ASP A 446 -13.13 -6.95 -6.45
CA ASP A 446 -13.55 -8.11 -5.67
C ASP A 446 -13.21 -7.85 -4.19
N GLY A 447 -14.19 -7.45 -3.39
CA GLY A 447 -13.91 -6.97 -2.04
C GLY A 447 -14.94 -7.31 -1.00
N ASN A 448 -14.71 -6.75 0.19
CA ASN A 448 -15.41 -7.02 1.44
C ASN A 448 -15.21 -8.45 1.98
N HIS A 449 -14.02 -9.01 1.75
CA HIS A 449 -13.67 -10.35 2.23
C HIS A 449 -13.08 -10.29 3.64
N GLU A 450 -13.75 -10.87 4.63
CA GLU A 450 -13.23 -10.95 6.01
C GLU A 450 -12.29 -12.16 6.13
N LEU A 451 -10.99 -11.94 6.30
CA LEU A 451 -10.01 -13.02 6.50
C LEU A 451 -10.20 -13.71 7.85
N VAL A 452 -10.48 -12.93 8.90
CA VAL A 452 -10.62 -13.44 10.26
C VAL A 452 -11.64 -12.63 11.02
N HIS A 453 -12.54 -13.30 11.72
CA HIS A 453 -13.53 -12.61 12.53
C HIS A 453 -12.93 -12.11 13.85
N LYS A 454 -12.74 -10.79 13.93
CA LYS A 454 -12.16 -10.13 15.11
C LYS A 454 -13.25 -9.81 16.14
N ARG A 455 -13.37 -10.68 17.14
CA ARG A 455 -14.34 -10.53 18.25
C ARG A 455 -13.78 -9.60 19.32
N TYR A 456 -14.33 -8.38 19.37
CA TYR A 456 -14.00 -7.43 20.41
C TYR A 456 -14.70 -7.75 21.74
N PRO A 457 -13.99 -7.60 22.87
CA PRO A 457 -14.58 -7.86 24.17
C PRO A 457 -15.61 -6.79 24.54
N ARG A 458 -16.77 -7.21 25.07
CA ARG A 458 -17.77 -6.29 25.64
C ARG A 458 -17.36 -5.85 27.05
N ARG A 459 -17.55 -4.56 27.37
CA ARG A 459 -17.39 -3.96 28.71
C ARG A 459 -15.95 -4.00 29.27
N SER A 460 -15.74 -4.52 30.48
CA SER A 460 -14.48 -4.46 31.24
C SER A 460 -13.37 -5.38 30.71
N MET A 461 -13.66 -6.27 29.76
CA MET A 461 -12.73 -7.27 29.24
C MET A 461 -11.81 -6.74 28.12
N LEU A 462 -11.38 -5.47 28.17
CA LEU A 462 -10.65 -4.76 27.11
C LEU A 462 -9.40 -5.45 26.53
N ARG A 463 -8.92 -6.54 27.16
CA ARG A 463 -7.70 -7.28 26.76
C ARG A 463 -7.95 -8.65 26.12
N ASN A 464 -9.21 -9.05 25.94
CA ASN A 464 -9.55 -10.38 25.40
C ASN A 464 -10.14 -10.29 23.98
N THR A 465 -9.48 -9.57 23.08
CA THR A 465 -9.80 -9.67 21.65
C THR A 465 -9.52 -11.09 21.19
N LYS A 466 -10.51 -11.74 20.58
CA LYS A 466 -10.37 -13.09 20.03
C LYS A 466 -10.44 -13.02 18.52
N TYR A 467 -9.66 -13.88 17.88
CA TYR A 467 -9.66 -14.09 16.44
C TYR A 467 -10.30 -15.46 16.21
N ALA A 468 -11.38 -15.50 15.45
CA ALA A 468 -12.15 -16.71 15.17
C ALA A 468 -12.47 -16.77 13.67
N ASP A 469 -12.96 -17.91 13.22
CA ASP A 469 -13.58 -18.05 11.90
C ASP A 469 -12.65 -17.60 10.75
N LEU A 470 -11.45 -18.20 10.68
CA LEU A 470 -10.50 -17.97 9.58
C LEU A 470 -11.11 -18.42 8.24
N ASP A 471 -11.16 -17.52 7.26
CA ASP A 471 -11.56 -17.85 5.89
C ASP A 471 -10.35 -17.94 4.96
N MET A 472 -9.97 -19.17 4.62
CA MET A 472 -8.86 -19.44 3.70
C MET A 472 -9.14 -19.01 2.26
N LYS A 473 -10.40 -18.79 1.86
CA LYS A 473 -10.72 -18.31 0.51
C LYS A 473 -10.10 -16.94 0.25
N VAL A 474 -10.03 -16.09 1.27
CA VAL A 474 -9.37 -14.78 1.18
C VAL A 474 -7.88 -14.94 0.90
N PHE A 475 -7.23 -15.92 1.54
CA PHE A 475 -5.84 -16.25 1.25
C PHE A 475 -5.66 -16.81 -0.17
N TYR A 476 -6.57 -17.67 -0.65
CA TYR A 476 -6.51 -18.21 -2.00
C TYR A 476 -6.66 -17.12 -3.08
N ARG A 477 -7.50 -16.10 -2.85
CA ARG A 477 -7.59 -14.91 -3.72
C ARG A 477 -6.28 -14.14 -3.78
N LEU A 478 -5.68 -13.87 -2.61
CA LEU A 478 -4.36 -13.24 -2.53
C LEU A 478 -3.29 -14.05 -3.26
N PHE A 479 -3.33 -15.39 -3.12
CA PHE A 479 -2.37 -16.26 -3.78
C PHE A 479 -2.58 -16.31 -5.29
N ALA A 480 -3.82 -16.30 -5.77
CA ALA A 480 -4.13 -16.21 -7.19
C ALA A 480 -3.59 -14.91 -7.82
N GLN A 481 -3.79 -13.75 -7.18
CA GLN A 481 -3.17 -12.48 -7.63
C GLN A 481 -1.65 -12.53 -7.59
N TYR A 482 -1.09 -13.12 -6.52
CA TYR A 482 0.34 -13.34 -6.44
C TYR A 482 0.85 -14.24 -7.58
N LEU A 483 0.07 -15.16 -8.12
CA LEU A 483 0.48 -16.03 -9.22
C LEU A 483 0.19 -15.43 -10.60
N TYR A 484 -0.83 -14.59 -10.75
CA TYR A 484 -1.28 -14.09 -12.06
C TYR A 484 -0.18 -13.37 -12.86
N GLY A 485 0.68 -12.61 -12.17
CA GLY A 485 1.83 -11.96 -12.78
C GLY A 485 3.04 -12.87 -13.03
N ALA A 486 3.15 -14.02 -12.36
CA ALA A 486 4.14 -15.03 -12.75
C ALA A 486 3.60 -15.74 -13.99
N HIS A 487 4.36 -15.84 -15.07
CA HIS A 487 3.90 -16.53 -16.28
C HIS A 487 3.82 -18.05 -15.99
N VAL A 488 2.76 -18.49 -15.29
CA VAL A 488 2.59 -19.88 -14.90
C VAL A 488 2.04 -20.67 -16.08
N GLU A 489 2.94 -21.10 -16.97
CA GLU A 489 2.62 -21.96 -18.14
C GLU A 489 1.90 -23.26 -17.70
N GLY A 490 2.23 -23.80 -16.51
CA GLY A 490 1.67 -25.08 -16.04
C GLY A 490 0.22 -25.06 -15.55
N LEU A 491 -0.39 -23.89 -15.31
CA LEU A 491 -1.78 -23.79 -14.81
C LEU A 491 -2.76 -23.24 -15.84
N LEU A 492 -2.31 -22.59 -16.92
CA LEU A 492 -3.17 -21.95 -17.91
C LEU A 492 -3.37 -22.77 -19.20
N ASP A 493 -2.52 -23.78 -19.46
CA ASP A 493 -2.45 -24.47 -20.76
C ASP A 493 -3.53 -25.54 -21.06
N ASP A 494 -4.50 -25.80 -20.16
CA ASP A 494 -5.55 -26.80 -20.43
C ASP A 494 -6.77 -26.28 -21.20
N SER A 495 -6.80 -24.99 -21.55
CA SER A 495 -7.83 -24.44 -22.42
C SER A 495 -7.20 -23.74 -23.62
N GLU A 496 -7.26 -24.40 -24.78
CA GLU A 496 -6.96 -23.87 -26.11
C GLU A 496 -5.50 -23.96 -26.60
N THR A 497 -5.05 -25.15 -27.01
CA THR A 497 -4.24 -25.30 -28.25
C THR A 497 -4.38 -26.71 -28.84
N GLY A 498 -5.53 -26.95 -29.46
CA GLY A 498 -5.63 -27.93 -30.53
C GLY A 498 -5.09 -27.34 -31.83
N SER A 499 -3.75 -27.24 -31.99
CA SER A 499 -3.08 -27.08 -33.30
C SER A 499 -1.55 -26.97 -33.17
N ARG A 500 -0.88 -28.04 -32.73
CA ARG A 500 0.51 -28.26 -33.16
C ARG A 500 0.51 -28.81 -34.58
N SER A 501 0.64 -27.94 -35.58
CA SER A 501 1.11 -28.36 -36.92
C SER A 501 2.59 -28.03 -37.05
N VAL A 502 3.39 -29.08 -36.93
CA VAL A 502 4.62 -29.38 -37.68
C VAL A 502 4.95 -28.35 -38.78
N LEU A 503 6.01 -27.56 -38.56
CA LEU A 503 7.21 -27.47 -39.39
C LEU A 503 8.23 -26.51 -38.76
#